data_AF-A0A914YK22-F1
#
_entry.id   AF-A0A914YK22-F1
#
_cell.length_a   1.000
_cell.length_b   1.000
_cell.length_c   1.000
_cell.angle_alpha   90.00
_cell.angle_beta   90.00
_cell.angle_gamma   90.00
#
_symmetry.space_group_name_H-M   'P 1'
#
loop_
_entity.id
_entity.type
_entity.pdbx_description
1 polymer ?
#
loop_
_entity_poly.entity_id
_entity_poly.type
_entity_poly.pdbx_seq_one_letter_code
_entity_poly.pdbx_strand_id
1 'polypeptide(L)'
;MSRMSNGDIDEFRTAFQHGCPKFLSPTTVVFEGGNLAKEPLIRQSNAFLEGIENQIWLPILRGYLKLYTTLPLKKLANFMDVEEGDHDSFIAKLLSFKMIVNELGKATIGGGDAEDASMDLDFYVDKDMIIVADTHVARRVSEYFIKHITKLQDVTRKIKQVAS
;
A
#
# COMPACT_ATOMS: atom_id res chain seq x y z
N MET A 1 4.49 -11.82 -10.91
CA MET A 1 4.05 -10.50 -10.38
C MET A 1 2.66 -10.05 -10.86
N SER A 2 2.34 -10.01 -12.17
CA SER A 2 0.99 -9.61 -12.62
C SER A 2 -0.15 -10.53 -12.12
N ARG A 3 0.14 -11.80 -11.83
CA ARG A 3 -0.82 -12.72 -11.19
C ARG A 3 -1.05 -12.38 -9.71
N MET A 4 0.00 -11.98 -8.97
CA MET A 4 -0.12 -11.53 -7.58
C MET A 4 -0.99 -10.28 -7.46
N SER A 5 -0.84 -9.31 -8.38
CA SER A 5 -1.66 -8.10 -8.38
C SER A 5 -3.14 -8.37 -8.67
N ASN A 6 -3.45 -9.49 -9.31
CA ASN A 6 -4.82 -9.93 -9.58
C ASN A 6 -5.40 -10.80 -8.46
N GLY A 7 -4.65 -10.99 -7.36
CA GLY A 7 -5.10 -11.77 -6.22
C GLY A 7 -4.95 -13.30 -6.35
N ASP A 8 -4.02 -13.77 -7.19
CA ASP A 8 -3.73 -15.20 -7.32
C ASP A 8 -2.89 -15.71 -6.14
N ILE A 9 -3.52 -16.48 -5.24
CA ILE A 9 -2.90 -16.99 -4.00
C ILE A 9 -1.78 -18.00 -4.26
N ASP A 10 -1.84 -18.75 -5.35
CA ASP A 10 -0.85 -19.79 -5.66
C ASP A 10 0.48 -19.18 -6.09
N GLU A 11 0.45 -17.99 -6.68
CA GLU A 11 1.64 -17.23 -7.01
C GLU A 11 2.37 -16.77 -5.73
N PHE A 12 1.64 -16.40 -4.67
CA PHE A 12 2.24 -16.11 -3.35
C PHE A 12 2.86 -17.35 -2.71
N ARG A 13 2.19 -18.51 -2.83
CA ARG A 13 2.75 -19.79 -2.38
C ARG A 13 4.06 -20.11 -3.10
N THR A 14 4.09 -19.93 -4.41
CA THR A 14 5.27 -20.19 -5.25
C THR A 14 6.41 -19.23 -4.89
N ALA A 15 6.11 -17.95 -4.72
CA ALA A 15 7.08 -16.95 -4.30
C ALA A 15 7.67 -17.28 -2.92
N PHE A 16 6.83 -17.70 -1.97
CA PHE A 16 7.27 -18.13 -0.65
C PHE A 16 8.20 -19.35 -0.74
N GLN A 17 7.82 -20.39 -1.47
CA GLN A 17 8.65 -21.60 -1.64
C GLN A 17 9.99 -21.33 -2.34
N HIS A 18 10.04 -20.32 -3.22
CA HIS A 18 11.26 -19.91 -3.88
C HIS A 18 12.18 -19.09 -2.95
N GLY A 19 11.61 -18.17 -2.17
CA GLY A 19 12.36 -17.23 -1.32
C GLY A 19 12.62 -17.71 0.11
N CYS A 20 11.89 -18.70 0.62
CA CYS A 20 12.07 -19.18 1.98
C CYS A 20 13.40 -19.94 2.13
N PRO A 21 14.09 -19.82 3.28
CA PRO A 21 15.27 -20.64 3.56
C PRO A 21 14.94 -22.13 3.53
N LYS A 22 15.53 -22.88 2.61
CA LYS A 22 15.26 -24.31 2.42
C LYS A 22 16.02 -25.23 3.39
N PHE A 23 16.88 -24.64 4.24
CA PHE A 23 17.81 -25.36 5.11
C PHE A 23 17.49 -25.27 6.61
N LEU A 24 16.43 -24.54 6.99
CA LEU A 24 15.98 -24.44 8.38
C LEU A 24 14.86 -25.45 8.62
N SER A 25 15.20 -26.56 9.27
CA SER A 25 14.21 -27.40 9.97
C SER A 25 13.94 -26.77 11.33
N PRO A 26 12.74 -26.23 11.61
CA PRO A 26 12.42 -25.64 12.91
C PRO A 26 12.23 -26.69 14.02
N THR A 27 12.21 -27.97 13.66
CA THR A 27 12.09 -29.08 14.59
C THR A 27 13.47 -29.57 15.03
N THR A 28 13.76 -29.42 16.32
CA THR A 28 14.94 -29.97 17.02
C THR A 28 14.87 -31.49 17.21
N VAL A 29 13.72 -32.10 16.93
CA VAL A 29 13.44 -33.52 17.09
C VAL A 29 13.73 -34.28 15.79
N VAL A 30 14.62 -35.26 15.90
CA VAL A 30 14.88 -36.26 14.85
C VAL A 30 13.62 -37.12 14.72
N PHE A 31 12.89 -36.97 13.61
CA PHE A 31 11.75 -37.84 13.33
C PHE A 31 12.27 -39.17 12.76
N GLU A 32 12.06 -40.27 13.48
CA GLU A 32 12.15 -41.61 12.91
C GLU A 32 10.90 -41.85 12.04
N GLY A 33 11.04 -41.75 10.72
CA GLY A 33 9.95 -41.95 9.76
C GLY A 33 10.21 -41.41 8.36
N GLY A 34 9.37 -41.80 7.40
CA GLY A 34 9.51 -41.45 5.98
C GLY A 34 9.45 -39.94 5.71
N ASN A 35 10.50 -39.40 5.10
CA ASN A 35 10.69 -38.04 4.58
C ASN A 35 9.71 -36.93 5.07
N LEU A 36 9.70 -36.65 6.38
CA LEU A 36 8.96 -35.54 6.99
C LEU A 36 9.58 -34.15 6.75
N ALA A 37 10.70 -34.07 6.02
CA ALA A 37 11.45 -32.82 5.81
C ALA A 37 10.62 -31.69 5.15
N LYS A 38 9.50 -32.02 4.51
CA LYS A 38 8.61 -31.04 3.86
C LYS A 38 7.50 -30.49 4.75
N GLU A 39 7.17 -31.16 5.86
CA GLU A 39 6.05 -30.76 6.72
C GLU A 39 6.24 -29.36 7.34
N PRO A 40 7.43 -28.98 7.84
CA PRO A 40 7.63 -27.64 8.38
C PRO A 40 7.48 -26.54 7.32
N LEU A 41 7.96 -26.79 6.10
CA LEU A 41 7.83 -25.87 4.97
C LEU A 41 6.36 -25.65 4.61
N ILE A 42 5.56 -26.72 4.57
CA ILE A 42 4.11 -26.64 4.31
C ILE A 42 3.43 -25.82 5.41
N ARG A 43 3.77 -26.07 6.68
CA ARG A 43 3.19 -25.34 7.82
C ARG A 43 3.52 -23.85 7.78
N GLN A 44 4.78 -23.50 7.52
CA GLN A 44 5.21 -22.10 7.38
C GLN A 44 4.54 -21.43 6.18
N SER A 45 4.45 -22.13 5.04
CA SER A 45 3.76 -21.62 3.85
C SER A 45 2.28 -21.37 4.14
N ASN A 46 1.60 -22.23 4.89
CA ASN A 46 0.19 -22.04 5.21
C ASN A 46 -0.02 -20.85 6.18
N ALA A 47 0.83 -20.73 7.20
CA ALA A 47 0.78 -19.58 8.12
C ALA A 47 1.04 -18.25 7.39
N PHE A 48 1.93 -18.25 6.40
CA PHE A 48 2.14 -17.09 5.53
C PHE A 48 0.91 -16.75 4.69
N LEU A 49 0.29 -17.76 4.06
CA LEU A 49 -0.87 -17.55 3.21
C LEU A 49 -2.10 -17.06 3.98
N GLU A 50 -2.30 -17.52 5.22
CA GLU A 50 -3.36 -17.03 6.11
C GLU A 50 -3.26 -15.50 6.34
N GLY A 51 -2.04 -14.98 6.46
CA GLY A 51 -1.81 -13.54 6.54
C GLY A 51 -2.12 -12.79 5.23
N ILE A 52 -1.85 -13.43 4.09
CA ILE A 52 -2.05 -12.84 2.75
C ILE A 52 -3.52 -12.86 2.32
N GLU A 53 -4.28 -13.90 2.65
CA GLU A 53 -5.70 -13.99 2.30
C GLU A 53 -6.49 -12.74 2.75
N ASN A 54 -6.16 -12.22 3.92
CA ASN A 54 -6.79 -11.00 4.45
C ASN A 54 -6.39 -9.72 3.70
N GLN A 55 -5.31 -9.74 2.91
CA GLN A 55 -4.72 -8.58 2.23
C GLN A 55 -4.76 -8.68 0.70
N ILE A 56 -5.17 -9.83 0.15
CA ILE A 56 -5.06 -10.14 -1.27
C ILE A 56 -5.88 -9.21 -2.17
N TRP A 57 -6.92 -8.60 -1.62
CA TRP A 57 -7.84 -7.70 -2.32
C TRP A 57 -7.40 -6.22 -2.26
N LEU A 58 -6.43 -5.85 -1.41
CA LEU A 58 -5.98 -4.46 -1.27
C LEU A 58 -5.46 -3.86 -2.60
N PRO A 59 -4.70 -4.59 -3.44
CA PRO A 59 -4.26 -4.07 -4.75
C PRO A 59 -5.43 -3.77 -5.69
N ILE A 60 -6.47 -4.61 -5.68
CA ILE A 60 -7.67 -4.47 -6.51
C ILE A 60 -8.47 -3.25 -6.05
N LEU A 61 -8.74 -3.15 -4.74
CA LEU A 61 -9.41 -2.00 -4.12
C LEU A 61 -8.68 -0.69 -4.46
N ARG A 62 -7.36 -0.66 -4.29
CA ARG A 62 -6.53 0.49 -4.64
C ARG A 62 -6.68 0.86 -6.12
N GLY A 63 -6.67 -0.14 -7.01
CA GLY A 63 -6.88 0.04 -8.45
C GLY A 63 -8.20 0.75 -8.75
N TYR A 64 -9.30 0.33 -8.10
CA TYR A 64 -10.58 1.01 -8.25
C TYR A 64 -10.54 2.44 -7.72
N LEU A 65 -10.05 2.65 -6.49
CA LEU A 65 -10.05 3.99 -5.87
C LEU A 65 -9.19 5.00 -6.64
N LYS A 66 -8.12 4.56 -7.32
CA LYS A 66 -7.30 5.44 -8.17
C LYS A 66 -8.04 5.97 -9.40
N LEU A 67 -9.10 5.30 -9.86
CA LEU A 67 -9.85 5.67 -11.06
C LEU A 67 -11.00 6.65 -10.79
N TYR A 68 -11.34 6.89 -9.53
CA TYR A 68 -12.50 7.67 -9.13
C TYR A 68 -12.11 8.76 -8.14
N THR A 69 -12.65 9.97 -8.34
CA THR A 69 -12.58 11.05 -7.33
C THR A 69 -13.66 10.86 -6.26
N THR A 70 -14.83 10.34 -6.66
CA THR A 70 -15.94 9.99 -5.78
C THR A 70 -16.54 8.66 -6.25
N LEU A 71 -16.88 7.78 -5.31
CA LEU A 71 -17.38 6.44 -5.60
C LEU A 71 -18.45 6.01 -4.59
N PRO A 72 -19.68 5.70 -5.01
CA PRO A 72 -20.69 5.12 -4.12
C PRO A 72 -20.21 3.78 -3.54
N LEU A 73 -20.41 3.57 -2.24
CA LEU A 73 -19.98 2.37 -1.53
C LEU A 73 -20.54 1.09 -2.17
N LYS A 74 -21.84 1.10 -2.51
CA LYS A 74 -22.52 -0.01 -3.20
C LYS A 74 -21.89 -0.36 -4.53
N LYS A 75 -21.42 0.65 -5.29
CA LYS A 75 -20.78 0.42 -6.58
C LYS A 75 -19.43 -0.26 -6.41
N LEU A 76 -18.66 0.15 -5.40
CA LEU A 76 -17.40 -0.51 -5.07
C LEU A 76 -17.60 -1.93 -4.55
N ALA A 77 -18.60 -2.14 -3.69
CA ALA A 77 -18.96 -3.47 -3.18
C ALA A 77 -19.33 -4.42 -4.33
N ASN A 78 -20.12 -3.95 -5.29
CA ASN A 78 -20.45 -4.71 -6.51
C ASN A 78 -19.21 -5.00 -7.37
N PHE A 79 -18.24 -4.09 -7.45
CA PHE A 79 -16.98 -4.36 -8.16
C PHE A 79 -16.09 -5.38 -7.47
N MET A 80 -16.29 -5.59 -6.18
CA MET A 80 -15.56 -6.57 -5.38
C MET A 80 -16.39 -7.85 -5.15
N ASP A 81 -17.48 -8.03 -5.89
CA ASP A 81 -18.40 -9.17 -5.81
C ASP A 81 -18.90 -9.44 -4.37
N VAL A 82 -19.13 -8.36 -3.61
CA VAL A 82 -19.69 -8.45 -2.25
C VAL A 82 -21.22 -8.44 -2.32
N GLU A 83 -21.85 -9.41 -1.66
CA GLU A 83 -23.32 -9.50 -1.59
C GLU A 83 -23.93 -8.35 -0.79
N GLU A 84 -25.19 -7.99 -1.08
CA GLU A 84 -25.82 -6.83 -0.46
C GLU A 84 -25.97 -6.93 1.07
N GLY A 85 -26.06 -8.15 1.60
CA GLY A 85 -26.11 -8.42 3.04
C GLY A 85 -24.79 -8.15 3.77
N ASP A 86 -23.68 -8.12 3.04
CA ASP A 86 -22.32 -8.01 3.61
C ASP A 86 -21.73 -6.61 3.47
N HIS A 87 -22.51 -5.62 3.03
CA HIS A 87 -22.08 -4.23 2.88
C HIS A 87 -21.50 -3.63 4.16
N ASP A 88 -22.06 -3.95 5.33
CA ASP A 88 -21.55 -3.45 6.60
C ASP A 88 -20.16 -4.05 6.92
N SER A 89 -19.95 -5.33 6.57
CA SER A 89 -18.62 -5.97 6.68
C SER A 89 -17.61 -5.33 5.71
N PHE A 90 -18.10 -4.86 4.57
CA PHE A 90 -17.26 -4.20 3.56
C PHE A 90 -16.70 -2.88 4.06
N ILE A 91 -17.46 -2.11 4.84
CA ILE A 91 -16.97 -0.88 5.49
C ILE A 91 -15.81 -1.20 6.44
N ALA A 92 -15.90 -2.27 7.24
CA ALA A 92 -14.83 -2.69 8.12
C ALA A 92 -13.56 -3.10 7.36
N LYS A 93 -13.70 -3.77 6.21
CA LYS A 93 -12.58 -4.05 5.29
C LYS A 93 -11.97 -2.75 4.77
N LEU A 94 -12.78 -1.81 4.30
CA LEU A 94 -12.33 -0.50 3.81
C LEU A 94 -11.53 0.28 4.86
N LEU A 95 -11.96 0.25 6.12
CA LEU A 95 -11.24 0.87 7.24
C LEU A 95 -9.89 0.19 7.51
N SER A 96 -9.85 -1.15 7.42
CA SER A 96 -8.62 -1.93 7.56
C SER A 96 -7.60 -1.57 6.47
N PHE A 97 -8.06 -1.38 5.21
CA PHE A 97 -7.22 -0.88 4.13
C PHE A 97 -6.66 0.51 4.45
N LYS A 98 -7.49 1.44 4.93
CA LYS A 98 -7.04 2.78 5.33
C LYS A 98 -5.95 2.73 6.41
N MET A 99 -6.13 1.88 7.42
CA MET A 99 -5.13 1.69 8.49
C MET A 99 -3.81 1.14 7.95
N ILE A 100 -3.86 0.10 7.10
CA ILE A 100 -2.67 -0.53 6.52
C ILE A 100 -1.89 0.46 5.65
N VAL A 101 -2.57 1.21 4.78
CA VAL A 101 -1.93 2.18 3.88
C VAL A 101 -1.35 3.38 4.65
N ASN A 102 -2.07 3.90 5.65
CA ASN A 102 -1.67 5.12 6.35
C ASN A 102 -0.69 4.91 7.50
N GLU A 103 -0.77 3.81 8.26
CA GLU A 103 0.06 3.60 9.45
C GLU A 103 1.21 2.61 9.17
N LEU A 104 0.90 1.43 8.61
CA LEU A 104 1.91 0.39 8.37
C LEU A 104 2.75 0.63 7.11
N GLY A 105 2.13 1.14 6.05
CA GLY A 105 2.83 1.45 4.80
C GLY A 105 3.90 2.52 4.98
N LYS A 106 3.67 3.51 5.87
CA LYS A 106 4.60 4.62 6.11
C LYS A 106 5.79 4.25 6.99
N ALA A 107 5.58 3.38 7.99
CA ALA A 107 6.61 3.01 8.95
C ALA A 107 7.71 2.10 8.36
N THR A 108 7.42 1.38 7.28
CA THR A 108 8.33 0.38 6.70
C THR A 108 9.37 0.99 5.76
N ILE A 109 9.17 2.24 5.32
CA ILE A 109 9.99 2.92 4.31
C ILE A 109 10.78 4.04 4.98
N GLY A 110 11.77 3.66 5.79
CA GLY A 110 12.76 4.59 6.31
C GLY A 110 13.68 5.08 5.20
N GLY A 111 13.54 6.35 4.79
CA GLY A 111 14.65 7.17 4.29
C GLY A 111 15.07 7.03 2.82
N GLY A 112 14.22 6.53 1.93
CA GLY A 112 14.50 6.50 0.49
C GLY A 112 13.74 7.59 -0.27
N ASP A 113 14.46 8.39 -1.07
CA ASP A 113 13.97 9.41 -2.02
C ASP A 113 13.23 8.78 -3.24
N ALA A 114 12.56 7.65 -3.02
CA ALA A 114 11.68 7.03 -3.99
C ALA A 114 10.31 7.70 -3.82
N GLU A 115 9.94 8.58 -4.76
CA GLU A 115 8.57 9.06 -4.93
C GLU A 115 7.66 7.84 -5.08
N ASP A 116 7.11 7.41 -3.96
CA ASP A 116 6.45 6.13 -3.85
C ASP A 116 5.00 6.30 -4.26
N ALA A 117 4.69 5.99 -5.53
CA ALA A 117 3.33 5.96 -6.07
C ALA A 117 2.36 5.01 -5.31
N SER A 118 2.90 4.28 -4.32
CA SER A 118 2.21 3.50 -3.29
C SER A 118 1.59 4.35 -2.15
N MET A 119 2.05 5.58 -1.90
CA MET A 119 1.48 6.46 -0.85
C MET A 119 0.36 7.40 -1.33
N ASP A 120 0.13 7.51 -2.64
CA ASP A 120 -0.73 8.55 -3.24
C ASP A 120 -2.25 8.29 -3.18
N LEU A 121 -2.76 7.71 -2.10
CA LEU A 121 -4.21 7.49 -1.98
C LEU A 121 -4.68 7.68 -0.54
N ASP A 122 -5.31 8.82 -0.27
CA ASP A 122 -6.13 9.03 0.91
C ASP A 122 -7.59 9.13 0.50
N PHE A 123 -8.49 8.68 1.37
CA PHE A 123 -9.91 8.77 1.13
C PHE A 123 -10.66 8.81 2.46
N TYR A 124 -11.88 9.32 2.43
CA TYR A 124 -12.82 9.25 3.53
C TYR A 124 -14.18 8.79 3.05
N VAL A 125 -15.01 8.31 3.97
CA VAL A 125 -16.36 7.84 3.69
C VAL A 125 -17.34 8.84 4.30
N ASP A 126 -18.16 9.46 3.46
CA ASP A 126 -19.31 10.27 3.87
C ASP A 126 -20.60 9.49 3.57
N LYS A 127 -21.23 8.96 4.63
CA LYS A 127 -22.40 8.08 4.55
C LYS A 127 -22.15 6.91 3.59
N ASP A 128 -22.76 6.93 2.40
CA ASP A 128 -22.68 5.89 1.37
C ASP A 128 -21.73 6.27 0.22
N MET A 129 -20.91 7.30 0.38
CA MET A 129 -20.02 7.80 -0.67
C MET A 129 -18.57 7.85 -0.19
N ILE A 130 -17.68 7.25 -0.97
CA ILE A 130 -16.24 7.31 -0.78
C ILE A 130 -15.74 8.52 -1.56
N ILE A 131 -14.99 9.39 -0.90
CA ILE A 131 -14.37 10.57 -1.50
C ILE A 131 -12.86 10.38 -1.41
N VAL A 132 -12.22 10.29 -2.58
CA VAL A 132 -10.78 10.11 -2.71
C VAL A 132 -10.13 11.49 -2.72
N ALA A 133 -9.26 11.73 -1.74
CA ALA A 133 -8.47 12.94 -1.64
C ALA A 133 -7.20 12.76 -2.46
N ASP A 134 -6.93 13.73 -3.35
CA ASP A 134 -5.66 13.79 -4.05
C ASP A 134 -4.58 14.25 -3.05
N THR A 135 -3.67 13.33 -2.70
CA THR A 135 -2.53 13.63 -1.82
C THR A 135 -1.29 14.07 -2.57
N HIS A 136 -1.35 14.18 -3.91
CA HIS A 136 -0.20 14.60 -4.68
C HIS A 136 0.13 16.07 -4.38
N VAL A 137 1.07 16.28 -3.48
CA VAL A 137 1.70 17.58 -3.31
C VAL A 137 2.58 17.79 -4.53
N ALA A 138 2.05 18.45 -5.56
CA ALA A 138 2.86 18.89 -6.68
C ALA A 138 4.12 19.57 -6.13
N ARG A 139 5.29 19.14 -6.61
CA ARG A 139 6.57 19.73 -6.20
C ARG A 139 6.41 21.24 -6.23
N ARG A 140 6.67 21.91 -5.10
CA ARG A 140 6.46 23.36 -4.89
C ARG A 140 7.47 24.21 -5.67
N VAL A 141 7.59 23.95 -6.97
CA VAL A 141 8.45 24.63 -7.92
C VAL A 141 8.12 26.12 -7.94
N SER A 142 6.83 26.46 -7.86
CA SER A 142 6.35 27.84 -7.69
C SER A 142 6.94 28.51 -6.45
N GLU A 143 6.92 27.85 -5.28
CA GLU A 143 7.51 28.42 -4.05
C GLU A 143 9.04 28.56 -4.15
N TYR A 144 9.72 27.63 -4.82
CA TYR A 144 11.15 27.71 -5.07
C TYR A 144 11.50 28.95 -5.91
N PHE A 145 10.75 29.19 -7.00
CA PHE A 145 10.92 30.38 -7.84
C PHE A 145 10.57 31.67 -7.09
N ILE A 146 9.46 31.69 -6.35
CA ILE A 146 9.06 32.85 -5.53
C ILE A 146 10.17 33.20 -4.55
N LYS A 147 10.72 32.22 -3.81
CA LYS A 147 11.83 32.45 -2.87
C LYS A 147 13.08 33.02 -3.55
N HIS A 148 13.42 32.52 -4.74
CA HIS A 148 14.59 33.01 -5.49
C HIS A 148 14.39 34.42 -6.04
N ILE A 149 13.19 34.72 -6.54
CA ILE A 149 12.83 36.06 -7.00
C ILE A 149 12.92 37.06 -5.85
N THR A 150 12.37 36.73 -4.67
CA THR A 150 12.45 37.59 -3.49
C THR A 150 13.90 37.82 -3.06
N LYS A 151 14.73 36.77 -3.02
CA LYS A 151 16.17 36.90 -2.74
C LYS A 151 16.89 37.82 -3.73
N LEU A 152 16.61 37.68 -5.03
CA LEU A 152 17.21 38.52 -6.09
C LEU A 152 16.80 39.99 -5.96
N GLN A 153 15.53 40.25 -5.62
CA GLN A 153 15.04 41.60 -5.36
C GLN A 153 15.72 42.24 -4.15
N ASP A 154 15.91 41.48 -3.07
CA ASP A 154 16.61 41.94 -1.86
C ASP A 154 18.08 42.25 -2.14
N VAL A 155 18.78 41.38 -2.88
CA VAL A 155 20.17 41.62 -3.30
C VAL A 155 20.27 42.88 -4.16
N THR A 156 19.35 43.03 -5.12
CA THR A 156 19.32 44.21 -5.99
C THR A 156 19.06 45.49 -5.20
N ARG A 157 18.18 45.45 -4.19
CA ARG A 157 17.91 46.58 -3.30
C ARG A 157 19.13 46.96 -2.47
N LYS A 158 19.85 45.96 -1.92
CA LYS A 158 21.11 46.16 -1.19
C LYS A 158 22.21 46.76 -2.07
N ILE A 159 22.37 46.26 -3.30
CA ILE A 159 23.34 46.81 -4.26
C ILE A 159 23.03 48.28 -4.57
N LYS A 160 21.76 48.62 -4.80
CA LYS A 160 21.35 50.02 -5.03
C LYS A 160 21.60 50.95 -3.84
N GLN A 161 21.54 50.43 -2.61
CA GLN A 161 21.86 51.20 -1.40
C GLN A 161 23.37 51.41 -1.20
N VAL A 162 24.22 50.52 -1.73
CA VAL A 162 25.68 50.62 -1.66
C VAL A 162 26.25 51.43 -2.83
N ALA A 163 25.56 51.45 -3.97
CA ALA A 163 25.94 52.18 -5.17
C ALA A 163 25.48 53.66 -5.19
N SER A 164 24.77 54.12 -4.15
CA SER A 164 24.35 55.51 -3.95
C SER A 164 25.02 56.08 -2.71
#